data_AF-A0A257JG65-F1
#
_entry.id   AF-A0A257JG65-F1
#
_cell.length_a   1.000
_cell.length_b   1.000
_cell.length_c   1.000
_cell.angle_alpha   90.00
_cell.angle_beta   90.00
_cell.angle_gamma   90.00
#
_symmetry.space_group_name_H-M   'P 1'
#
loop_
_entity.id
_entity.type
_entity.pdbx_description
1 polymer ?
#
loop_
_entity_poly.entity_id
_entity_poly.type
_entity_poly.pdbx_seq_one_letter_code
_entity_poly.pdbx_strand_id
1 'polypeptide(L)'
;MAGTVLVTGGSGYIAGELIRQLLERGWKVKTTMRDHRKVDAFRARYHGHLSRLSVWDANLTDDYGWKSAMAGCTHVASPIPAQAP
;
A
#
# COMPACT_ATOMS: atom_id res chain seq x y z
N MET A 1 -13.70 11.21 9.99
CA MET A 1 -12.64 11.78 9.12
C MET A 1 -11.85 10.64 8.52
N ALA A 2 -11.51 10.69 7.22
CA ALA A 2 -10.70 9.64 6.59
C ALA A 2 -9.27 9.65 7.17
N GLY A 3 -8.81 8.49 7.66
CA GLY A 3 -7.49 8.33 8.28
C GLY A 3 -6.40 7.92 7.28
N THR A 4 -5.30 7.38 7.81
CA THR A 4 -4.25 6.74 7.00
C THR A 4 -4.37 5.22 7.13
N VAL A 5 -4.33 4.52 6.01
CA VAL A 5 -4.38 3.05 5.96
C VAL A 5 -3.11 2.51 5.32
N LEU A 6 -2.53 1.46 5.91
CA LEU A 6 -1.48 0.67 5.29
C LEU A 6 -2.11 -0.50 4.55
N VAL A 7 -1.88 -0.61 3.25
CA VAL A 7 -2.25 -1.79 2.45
C VAL A 7 -0.97 -2.52 2.06
N THR A 8 -0.71 -3.71 2.60
CA THR A 8 0.51 -4.44 2.25
C THR A 8 0.43 -5.06 0.85
N GLY A 9 1.58 -5.27 0.21
CA GLY A 9 1.63 -5.97 -1.08
C GLY A 9 0.92 -5.25 -2.23
N GLY A 10 1.10 -3.92 -2.35
CA GLY A 10 0.33 -3.06 -3.26
C GLY A 10 0.32 -3.45 -4.73
N SER A 11 1.32 -4.22 -5.18
CA SER A 11 1.37 -4.77 -6.54
C SER A 11 0.38 -5.91 -6.81
N GLY A 12 -0.26 -6.45 -5.77
CA GLY A 12 -1.24 -7.53 -5.90
C GLY A 12 -2.57 -7.06 -6.50
N TYR A 13 -3.31 -7.98 -7.12
CA TYR A 13 -4.61 -7.68 -7.74
C TYR A 13 -5.63 -7.12 -6.73
N ILE A 14 -5.87 -7.85 -5.64
CA ILE A 14 -6.80 -7.44 -4.58
C ILE A 14 -6.32 -6.17 -3.88
N ALA A 15 -5.02 -6.09 -3.58
CA ALA A 15 -4.43 -4.91 -2.96
C ALA A 15 -4.61 -3.66 -3.83
N GLY A 16 -4.33 -3.74 -5.13
CA GLY A 16 -4.53 -2.61 -6.04
C GLY A 16 -5.98 -2.16 -6.13
N GLU A 17 -6.94 -3.08 -6.15
CA GLU A 17 -8.36 -2.75 -6.18
C GLU A 17 -8.83 -2.10 -4.87
N LEU A 18 -8.37 -2.61 -3.73
CA LEU A 18 -8.61 -2.01 -2.43
C LEU A 18 -8.02 -0.58 -2.34
N ILE A 19 -6.79 -0.38 -2.81
CA ILE A 19 -6.12 0.92 -2.86
C ILE A 19 -6.95 1.92 -3.68
N ARG A 20 -7.44 1.52 -4.86
CA ARG A 20 -8.33 2.34 -5.70
C ARG A 20 -9.55 2.82 -4.91
N GLN A 21 -10.30 1.89 -4.31
CA GLN A 21 -11.52 2.20 -3.56
C GLN A 21 -11.26 3.10 -2.34
N LEU A 22 -10.15 2.89 -1.62
CA LEU A 22 -9.77 3.72 -0.48
C LEU A 22 -9.42 5.15 -0.91
N LEU A 23 -8.67 5.31 -2.00
CA LEU A 23 -8.33 6.62 -2.55
C LEU A 23 -9.57 7.37 -3.05
N GLU A 24 -10.51 6.69 -3.70
CA GLU A 24 -11.80 7.27 -4.11
C GLU A 24 -12.63 7.76 -2.92
N ARG A 25 -12.56 7.05 -1.78
CA ARG A 25 -13.24 7.41 -0.53
C ARG A 25 -12.52 8.46 0.31
N GLY A 26 -11.46 9.09 -0.19
CA GLY A 26 -10.78 10.18 0.52
C GLY A 26 -9.67 9.75 1.49
N TRP A 27 -9.32 8.46 1.57
CA TRP A 27 -8.27 7.99 2.49
C TRP A 27 -6.87 8.39 2.02
N LYS A 28 -5.93 8.48 2.98
CA LYS A 28 -4.49 8.43 2.72
C LYS A 28 -4.06 6.97 2.74
N VAL A 29 -3.41 6.52 1.68
CA VAL A 29 -2.99 5.14 1.52
C VAL A 29 -1.47 5.06 1.50
N LYS A 30 -0.92 4.27 2.43
CA LYS A 30 0.44 3.76 2.35
C LYS A 30 0.39 2.34 1.83
N THR A 31 1.35 1.93 1.01
CA THR A 31 1.45 0.54 0.58
C THR A 31 2.88 0.04 0.60
N THR A 32 3.05 -1.27 0.80
CA THR A 32 4.36 -1.92 0.74
C THR A 32 4.58 -2.63 -0.60
N MET A 33 5.76 -2.47 -1.16
CA MET A 33 6.18 -3.15 -2.40
C MET A 33 7.65 -3.55 -2.30
N ARG A 34 7.95 -4.81 -2.66
CA ARG A 34 9.33 -5.35 -2.65
C ARG A 34 10.12 -5.03 -3.92
N ASP A 35 9.43 -4.86 -5.06
CA ASP A 35 10.07 -4.62 -6.35
C ASP A 35 9.90 -3.17 -6.80
N HIS A 36 10.96 -2.38 -6.61
CA HIS A 36 11.00 -0.96 -6.96
C HIS A 36 10.78 -0.71 -8.46
N ARG A 37 11.12 -1.67 -9.33
CA ARG A 37 10.92 -1.54 -10.79
C ARG A 37 9.45 -1.47 -11.17
N LYS A 38 8.55 -1.92 -10.29
CA LYS A 38 7.09 -1.88 -10.52
C LYS A 38 6.44 -0.61 -9.97
N VAL A 39 7.18 0.23 -9.23
CA VAL A 39 6.61 1.39 -8.52
C VAL A 39 6.11 2.46 -9.48
N ASP A 40 6.84 2.75 -10.55
CA ASP A 40 6.42 3.79 -11.51
C ASP A 40 5.14 3.40 -12.25
N ALA A 41 5.09 2.16 -12.76
CA ALA A 41 3.88 1.60 -13.36
C ALA A 41 2.70 1.55 -12.37
N PHE A 42 2.98 1.20 -11.11
CA PHE A 42 1.98 1.23 -10.05
C PHE A 42 1.44 2.65 -9.81
N ARG A 43 2.32 3.67 -9.71
CA ARG A 43 1.91 5.07 -9.50
C ARG A 43 1.10 5.61 -10.68
N ALA A 44 1.45 5.27 -11.91
CA ALA A 44 0.73 5.70 -13.11
C ALA A 44 -0.77 5.34 -13.07
N ARG A 45 -1.12 4.19 -12.46
CA ARG A 45 -2.50 3.74 -12.25
C ARG A 45 -3.33 4.66 -11.35
N TYR A 46 -2.70 5.50 -10.52
CA TYR A 46 -3.34 6.36 -9.53
C TYR A 46 -2.97 7.84 -9.68
N HIS A 47 -2.66 8.30 -10.90
CA HIS A 47 -2.18 9.67 -11.18
C HIS A 47 -3.03 10.79 -10.54
N GLY A 48 -4.36 10.63 -10.44
CA GLY A 48 -5.26 11.59 -9.77
C GLY A 48 -5.22 11.59 -8.24
N HIS A 49 -4.44 10.70 -7.62
CA HIS A 49 -4.46 10.47 -6.18
C HIS A 49 -3.06 10.39 -5.55
N LEU A 50 -2.00 10.76 -6.30
CA LEU A 50 -0.61 10.62 -5.86
C LEU A 50 -0.29 11.38 -4.57
N SER A 51 -0.95 12.52 -4.30
CA SER A 51 -0.78 13.27 -3.05
C SER A 51 -1.24 12.50 -1.79
N ARG A 52 -2.03 11.44 -1.97
CA ARG A 52 -2.56 10.59 -0.90
C ARG A 52 -2.03 9.16 -0.98
N LEU A 53 -1.10 8.86 -1.89
CA LEU A 53 -0.52 7.53 -2.08
C LEU A 53 0.98 7.56 -1.81
N SER A 54 1.45 6.69 -0.94
CA SER A 54 2.89 6.52 -0.67
C SER A 54 3.28 5.06 -0.73
N VAL A 55 4.42 4.76 -1.35
CA VAL A 55 4.97 3.40 -1.47
C VAL A 55 6.17 3.29 -0.54
N TRP A 56 6.21 2.22 0.24
CA TRP A 56 7.26 1.91 1.19
C TRP A 56 7.89 0.56 0.81
N ASP A 57 9.20 0.46 1.03
CA ASP A 57 9.88 -0.81 0.98
C ASP A 57 9.68 -1.53 2.31
N ALA A 58 9.19 -2.76 2.27
CA ALA A 58 9.06 -3.63 3.43
C ALA A 58 8.88 -5.07 2.96
N ASN A 59 9.44 -6.01 3.73
CA ASN A 59 9.38 -7.43 3.45
C ASN A 59 8.79 -8.16 4.65
N LEU A 60 7.94 -9.17 4.43
CA LEU A 60 7.28 -9.89 5.54
C LEU A 60 8.25 -10.74 6.36
N THR A 61 9.41 -11.09 5.81
CA THR A 61 10.40 -11.97 6.45
C THR A 61 11.48 -11.22 7.23
N ASP A 62 11.42 -9.89 7.30
CA ASP A 62 12.36 -9.05 8.04
C ASP A 62 11.70 -7.76 8.55
N ASP A 63 12.34 -7.09 9.51
CA ASP A 63 11.80 -5.90 10.17
C ASP A 63 11.98 -4.61 9.36
N TYR A 64 12.66 -4.67 8.21
CA TYR A 64 13.03 -3.48 7.47
C TYR A 64 11.79 -2.73 6.95
N GLY A 65 11.81 -1.40 7.14
CA GLY A 65 10.78 -0.50 6.60
C GLY A 65 9.42 -0.50 7.30
N TRP A 66 9.08 -1.53 8.09
CA TRP A 66 7.77 -1.64 8.75
C TRP A 66 7.44 -0.48 9.68
N LYS A 67 8.40 -0.04 10.50
CA LYS A 67 8.20 1.10 11.43
C LYS A 67 7.76 2.37 10.68
N SER A 68 8.40 2.65 9.55
CA SER A 68 8.09 3.83 8.73
C SER A 68 6.78 3.67 7.94
N ALA A 69 6.54 2.46 7.42
CA ALA A 69 5.30 2.13 6.71
C ALA A 69 4.06 2.26 7.63
N MET A 70 4.17 1.83 8.89
CA MET A 70 3.08 1.88 9.87
C MET A 70 2.90 3.24 10.54
N ALA A 71 3.90 4.12 10.53
CA ALA A 71 3.84 5.39 11.24
C ALA A 71 2.61 6.23 10.84
N GLY A 72 1.78 6.59 11.82
CA GLY A 72 0.56 7.38 11.60
C GLY A 72 -0.57 6.65 10.87
N CYS A 73 -0.44 5.35 10.61
CA CYS A 73 -1.54 4.53 10.13
C CYS A 73 -2.53 4.26 11.26
N THR A 74 -3.81 4.44 10.94
CA THR A 74 -4.91 4.09 11.83
C THR A 74 -5.41 2.68 11.57
N HIS A 75 -5.27 2.17 10.35
CA HIS A 75 -5.79 0.87 9.91
C HIS A 75 -4.73 0.13 9.07
N VAL A 76 -4.80 -1.20 9.07
CA VAL A 76 -3.94 -2.07 8.26
C VAL A 76 -4.82 -3.08 7.50
N ALA A 77 -4.56 -3.25 6.22
CA ALA A 77 -5.12 -4.30 5.39
C ALA A 77 -3.98 -5.10 4.77
N SER A 78 -4.03 -6.43 4.88
CA SER A 78 -3.04 -7.33 4.31
C SER A 78 -3.70 -8.38 3.42
N PRO A 79 -3.99 -8.06 2.15
CA PRO A 79 -4.48 -9.04 1.19
C PRO A 79 -3.38 -10.06 0.91
N ILE A 80 -3.53 -11.25 1.46
CA ILE A 80 -2.58 -12.35 1.29
C ILE A 80 -3.16 -13.41 0.35
N PRO A 81 -2.32 -14.07 -0.46
CA PRO A 81 -2.74 -15.27 -1.19
C PRO A 81 -3.10 -16.38 -0.20
N ALA A 82 -3.83 -17.40 -0.68
CA ALA A 82 -4.23 -18.54 0.15
C ALA A 82 -3.04 -19.38 0.67
N GLN A 83 -1.89 -19.29 -0.01
CA GLN A 83 -0.66 -19.95 0.37
C GLN A 83 0.26 -18.99 1.11
N ALA A 84 1.05 -19.52 2.05
CA ALA A 84 2.03 -18.73 2.79
C ALA A 84 3.06 -18.12 1.82
N PRO A 85 3.46 -16.85 2.05
CA PRO A 85 4.43 -16.12 1.23
C PRO A 85 5.87 -16.63 1.38
#